data_AF-A0A136PNE1-F1
#
_entry.id   AF-A0A136PNE1-F1
#
_cell.length_a   1.000
_cell.length_b   1.000
_cell.length_c   1.000
_cell.angle_alpha   90.00
_cell.angle_beta   90.00
_cell.angle_gamma   90.00
#
_symmetry.space_group_name_H-M   'P 1'
#
loop_
_entity.id
_entity.type
_entity.pdbx_description
1 polymer ?
#
loop_
_entity_poly.entity_id
_entity_poly.type
_entity_poly.pdbx_seq_one_letter_code
_entity_poly.pdbx_strand_id
1 'polypeptide(L)'
;MAVTVVVVLLAGGAWRAASRRPTTDDGARVHCLSTAQRAALVEAATALGLATPAPVAGHLRWLDRQGTPEQWRADRPADFDRACLALIAAAQRGQGGGGGGSPWATVLPSLLLAVASATLAAWFSRRLATAGARRAQADALRAAAREYRLAVEPLLRHVEEALPGRYGQEDEIHRRQRDLASRLDAVATAHRGWGLPRRLGTALAGQLPGPLHDIPRGSAGSTDRSGWVRRQRTELTRLEAEVEQVAHAVESPGVVPGRVPAAVR
;
A
#
# COMPACT_ATOMS: atom_id res chain seq x y z
N MET A 1 -11.79 -5.27 21.96
CA MET A 1 -10.61 -6.13 22.24
C MET A 1 -9.71 -6.40 21.02
N ALA A 2 -10.02 -5.91 19.80
CA ALA A 2 -9.15 -6.10 18.63
C ALA A 2 -7.99 -5.06 18.53
N VAL A 3 -8.11 -3.92 19.20
CA VAL A 3 -7.13 -2.82 19.12
C VAL A 3 -5.84 -3.11 19.88
N THR A 4 -5.91 -3.87 20.98
CA THR A 4 -4.75 -4.25 21.80
C THR A 4 -3.82 -5.25 21.11
N VAL A 5 -4.35 -6.11 20.22
CA VAL A 5 -3.55 -7.12 19.51
C VAL A 5 -2.64 -6.49 18.45
N VAL A 6 -3.06 -5.39 17.82
CA VAL A 6 -2.28 -4.69 16.79
C VAL A 6 -1.07 -3.95 17.39
N VAL A 7 -1.19 -3.42 18.61
CA VAL A 7 -0.09 -2.71 19.29
C VAL A 7 1.04 -3.68 19.69
N VAL A 8 0.70 -4.90 20.13
CA VAL A 8 1.70 -5.92 20.49
C VAL A 8 2.47 -6.43 19.26
N LEU A 9 1.81 -6.56 18.10
CA LEU A 9 2.47 -6.98 16.85
C LEU A 9 3.44 -5.92 16.30
N LEU A 10 3.13 -4.63 16.46
CA LEU A 10 4.03 -3.55 16.04
C LEU A 10 5.25 -3.41 16.98
N ALA A 11 5.09 -3.62 18.29
CA ALA A 11 6.20 -3.63 19.24
C ALA A 11 7.15 -4.83 19.02
N GLY A 12 6.62 -6.01 18.68
CA GLY A 12 7.42 -7.20 18.40
C GLY A 12 8.25 -7.11 17.11
N GLY A 13 7.77 -6.38 16.09
CA GLY A 13 8.50 -6.14 14.85
C GLY A 13 9.74 -5.28 15.03
N ALA A 14 9.65 -4.24 15.87
CA ALA A 14 10.77 -3.35 16.18
C ALA A 14 11.92 -4.07 16.91
N TRP A 15 11.59 -5.02 17.80
CA TRP A 15 12.59 -5.82 18.51
C TRP A 15 13.38 -6.75 17.58
N ARG A 16 12.73 -7.37 16.59
CA ARG A 16 13.40 -8.21 15.58
C ARG A 16 14.31 -7.41 14.64
N ALA A 17 13.96 -6.16 14.35
CA ALA A 17 14.83 -5.25 13.59
C ALA A 17 16.07 -4.87 14.40
N ALA A 18 15.93 -4.64 15.72
CA ALA A 18 17.04 -4.36 16.61
C ALA A 18 17.96 -5.58 16.87
N SER A 19 17.50 -6.80 16.60
CA SER A 19 18.35 -8.01 16.75
C SER A 19 19.24 -8.31 15.54
N ARG A 20 19.07 -7.59 14.42
CA ARG A 20 19.99 -7.73 13.29
C ARG A 20 21.32 -7.08 13.68
N ARG A 21 22.32 -7.93 13.94
CA ARG A 21 23.69 -7.47 14.18
C ARG A 21 24.11 -6.58 13.01
N PRO A 22 24.57 -5.35 13.27
CA PRO A 22 25.03 -4.47 12.20
C PRO A 22 26.21 -5.14 11.51
N THR A 23 26.03 -5.47 10.23
CA THR A 23 27.11 -5.96 9.36
C THR A 23 27.79 -4.75 8.74
N THR A 24 29.12 -4.71 8.75
CA THR A 24 29.84 -3.68 7.98
C THR A 24 29.70 -3.94 6.48
N ASP A 25 29.37 -2.90 5.73
CA ASP A 25 29.45 -2.89 4.27
C ASP A 25 30.90 -3.12 3.79
N ASP A 26 31.08 -3.60 2.57
CA ASP A 26 32.39 -3.97 2.04
C ASP A 26 33.35 -2.78 1.97
N GLY A 27 32.84 -1.56 1.72
CA GLY A 27 33.64 -0.33 1.78
C GLY A 27 34.22 -0.05 3.16
N ALA A 28 33.45 -0.27 4.23
CA ALA A 28 33.91 -0.12 5.61
C ALA A 28 35.02 -1.14 5.94
N ARG A 29 34.89 -2.38 5.44
CA ARG A 29 35.91 -3.42 5.63
C ARG A 29 37.23 -3.06 4.96
N VAL A 30 37.19 -2.57 3.72
CA VAL A 30 38.40 -2.11 3.00
C VAL A 30 39.07 -0.95 3.77
N HIS A 31 38.28 0.00 4.27
CA HIS A 31 38.79 1.11 5.06
C HIS A 31 39.49 0.62 6.35
N CYS A 32 38.84 -0.23 7.14
CA CYS A 32 39.38 -0.74 8.40
C CYS A 32 40.61 -1.64 8.22
N LEU A 33 40.74 -2.36 7.09
CA LEU A 33 41.90 -3.19 6.79
C LEU A 33 43.06 -2.42 6.12
N SER A 34 42.85 -1.16 5.73
CA SER A 34 43.91 -0.35 5.13
C SER A 34 45.09 -0.17 6.09
N THR A 35 46.31 -0.13 5.54
CA THR A 35 47.55 -0.01 6.33
C THR A 35 47.55 1.20 7.26
N ALA A 36 46.94 2.31 6.82
CA ALA A 36 46.79 3.53 7.60
C ALA A 36 45.88 3.37 8.83
N GLN A 37 44.89 2.47 8.77
CA GLN A 37 43.89 2.27 9.83
C GLN A 37 44.19 1.08 10.76
N ARG A 38 45.19 0.25 10.44
CA ARG A 38 45.50 -0.96 11.23
C ARG A 38 45.80 -0.67 12.70
N ALA A 39 46.60 0.37 12.99
CA ALA A 39 46.91 0.74 14.37
C ALA A 39 45.64 1.19 15.13
N ALA A 40 44.83 2.04 14.52
CA ALA A 40 43.59 2.53 15.12
C ALA A 40 42.54 1.42 15.29
N LEU A 41 42.51 0.44 14.38
CA LEU A 41 41.67 -0.75 14.51
C LEU A 41 42.10 -1.62 15.70
N VAL A 42 43.41 -1.77 15.92
CA VAL A 42 43.97 -2.49 17.09
C VAL A 42 43.60 -1.79 18.39
N GLU A 43 43.72 -0.47 18.43
CA GLU A 43 43.30 0.35 19.58
C GLU A 43 41.80 0.22 19.85
N ALA A 44 40.96 0.31 18.82
CA ALA A 44 39.51 0.15 18.95
C ALA A 44 39.14 -1.24 19.46
N ALA A 45 39.77 -2.31 18.95
CA ALA A 45 39.54 -3.68 19.40
C ALA A 45 39.97 -3.87 20.87
N THR A 46 41.08 -3.26 21.27
CA THR A 46 41.60 -3.30 22.64
C THR A 46 40.69 -2.52 23.60
N ALA A 47 40.24 -1.32 23.22
CA ALA A 47 39.34 -0.49 24.02
C ALA A 47 37.97 -1.15 24.25
N LEU A 48 37.50 -1.96 23.29
CA LEU A 48 36.27 -2.75 23.42
C LEU A 48 36.46 -4.08 24.18
N GLY A 49 37.68 -4.43 24.57
CA GLY A 49 38.00 -5.70 25.22
C GLY A 49 37.81 -6.92 24.30
N LEU A 50 37.88 -6.74 22.97
CA LEU A 50 37.68 -7.81 21.98
C LEU A 50 38.99 -8.55 21.64
N ALA A 51 40.13 -7.88 21.82
CA ALA A 51 41.46 -8.43 21.59
C ALA A 51 42.49 -7.68 22.45
N THR A 52 43.71 -8.22 22.53
CA THR A 52 44.86 -7.56 23.17
C THR A 52 45.95 -7.27 22.14
N PRO A 53 46.79 -6.24 22.32
CA PRO A 53 47.91 -5.99 21.43
C PRO A 53 48.93 -7.14 21.51
N ALA A 54 49.42 -7.60 20.35
CA ALA A 54 50.50 -8.58 20.28
C ALA A 54 51.88 -7.87 20.30
N PRO A 55 52.99 -8.59 20.57
CA PRO A 55 54.34 -7.99 20.61
C PRO A 55 54.79 -7.37 19.29
N VAL A 56 54.24 -7.84 18.16
CA VAL A 56 54.57 -7.33 16.83
C VAL A 56 53.56 -6.23 16.46
N ALA A 57 54.06 -5.06 16.08
CA ALA A 57 53.22 -3.91 15.72
C ALA A 57 52.17 -4.27 14.66
N GLY A 58 50.93 -3.86 14.88
CA GLY A 58 49.81 -4.14 13.97
C GLY A 58 49.22 -5.55 14.08
N HIS A 59 49.73 -6.42 14.97
CA HIS A 59 49.14 -7.72 15.26
C HIS A 59 48.29 -7.68 16.53
N LEU A 60 47.32 -8.59 16.58
CA LEU A 60 46.37 -8.77 17.68
C LEU A 60 46.56 -10.16 18.29
N ARG A 61 46.23 -10.29 19.57
CA ARG A 61 46.05 -11.57 20.26
C ARG A 61 44.61 -11.70 20.73
N TRP A 62 43.94 -12.76 20.31
CA TRP A 62 42.56 -13.09 20.66
C TRP A 62 42.48 -14.56 21.06
N LEU A 63 41.87 -14.86 22.22
CA LEU A 63 41.89 -16.21 22.80
C LEU A 63 43.35 -16.72 22.89
N ASP A 64 43.63 -17.91 22.36
CA ASP A 64 44.95 -18.55 22.31
C ASP A 64 45.68 -18.34 20.98
N ARG A 65 45.24 -17.38 20.15
CA ARG A 65 45.82 -17.08 18.83
C ARG A 65 46.37 -15.67 18.76
N GLN A 66 47.39 -15.51 17.92
CA GLN A 66 47.92 -14.21 17.53
C GLN A 66 48.07 -14.13 16.02
N GLY A 67 47.85 -12.95 15.44
CA GLY A 67 47.87 -12.78 14.00
C GLY A 67 47.45 -11.40 13.55
N THR A 68 47.27 -11.25 12.23
CA THR A 68 46.93 -9.96 11.61
C THR A 68 45.42 -9.66 11.75
N PRO A 69 44.99 -8.40 11.56
CA PRO A 69 43.56 -8.07 11.53
C PRO A 69 42.76 -8.87 10.49
N GLU A 70 43.37 -9.27 9.38
CA GLU A 70 42.75 -10.12 8.36
C GLU A 70 42.49 -11.54 8.88
N GLN A 71 43.46 -12.13 9.58
CA GLN A 71 43.31 -13.44 10.22
C GLN A 71 42.28 -13.38 11.35
N TRP A 72 42.31 -12.31 12.16
CA TRP A 72 41.31 -12.08 13.19
C TRP A 72 39.89 -11.94 12.62
N ARG A 73 39.71 -11.23 11.50
CA ARG A 73 38.43 -11.13 10.79
C ARG A 73 37.92 -12.49 10.32
N ALA A 74 38.80 -13.33 9.78
CA ALA A 74 38.43 -14.67 9.34
C ALA A 74 37.97 -15.55 10.50
N ASP A 75 38.66 -15.48 11.64
CA ASP A 75 38.36 -16.27 12.84
C ASP A 75 37.14 -15.72 13.63
N ARG A 76 36.96 -14.39 13.69
CA ARG A 76 36.01 -13.69 14.56
C ARG A 76 35.32 -12.51 13.83
N PRO A 77 34.54 -12.77 12.76
CA PRO A 77 33.99 -11.71 11.89
C PRO A 77 33.09 -10.72 12.65
N ALA A 78 32.29 -11.19 13.61
CA ALA A 78 31.39 -10.34 14.38
C ALA A 78 32.11 -9.35 15.32
N ASP A 79 33.29 -9.71 15.81
CA ASP A 79 34.06 -8.82 16.69
C ASP A 79 34.88 -7.82 15.88
N PHE A 80 35.38 -8.27 14.72
CA PHE A 80 35.96 -7.39 13.72
C PHE A 80 34.97 -6.30 13.28
N ASP A 81 33.75 -6.68 12.87
CA ASP A 81 32.72 -5.72 12.42
C ASP A 81 32.42 -4.69 13.53
N ARG A 82 32.39 -5.13 14.80
CA ARG A 82 32.15 -4.26 15.96
C ARG A 82 33.28 -3.24 16.18
N ALA A 83 34.54 -3.68 16.12
CA ALA A 83 35.69 -2.80 16.25
C ALA A 83 35.81 -1.83 15.06
N CYS A 84 35.54 -2.30 13.84
CA CYS A 84 35.54 -1.47 12.64
C CYS A 84 34.46 -0.37 12.70
N LEU A 85 33.25 -0.69 13.14
CA LEU A 85 32.19 0.31 13.36
C LEU A 85 32.57 1.33 14.44
N ALA A 86 33.22 0.88 15.53
CA ALA A 86 33.69 1.78 16.57
C ALA A 86 34.78 2.74 16.06
N LEU A 87 35.72 2.24 15.25
CA LEU A 87 36.74 3.04 14.60
C LEU A 87 36.13 4.11 13.69
N ILE A 88 35.19 3.73 12.83
CA ILE A 88 34.49 4.67 11.92
C ILE A 88 33.74 5.74 12.72
N ALA A 89 33.05 5.35 13.78
CA ALA A 89 32.35 6.27 14.66
C ALA A 89 33.31 7.25 15.38
N ALA A 90 34.50 6.79 15.78
CA ALA A 90 35.52 7.63 16.38
C ALA A 90 36.09 8.64 15.35
N ALA A 91 36.36 8.20 14.12
CA ALA A 91 36.83 9.07 13.05
C ALA A 91 35.81 10.18 12.69
N GLN A 92 34.52 9.84 12.66
CA GLN A 92 33.44 10.81 12.42
C GLN A 92 33.32 11.86 13.52
N ARG A 93 33.60 11.50 14.79
CA ARG A 93 33.60 12.47 15.90
C ARG A 93 34.78 13.44 15.82
N GLY A 94 35.94 12.99 15.33
CA GLY A 94 37.14 13.83 15.17
C GLY A 94 36.99 14.90 14.09
N GLN A 95 36.23 14.64 13.03
CA GLN A 95 36.00 15.61 11.94
C GLN A 95 35.03 16.75 12.30
N GLY A 96 34.29 16.64 13.41
CA GLY A 96 33.36 17.67 13.86
C GLY A 96 33.92 18.70 14.87
N GLY A 97 35.18 18.54 15.32
CA GLY A 97 35.71 19.27 16.48
C GLY A 97 36.67 20.44 16.18
N GLY A 98 36.98 20.72 14.92
CA GLY A 98 38.06 21.64 14.54
C GLY A 98 37.61 22.91 13.85
N GLY A 99 36.78 23.73 14.49
CA GLY A 99 36.47 25.08 14.01
C GLY A 99 35.54 25.79 14.95
N GLY A 100 35.82 27.06 15.29
CA GLY A 100 34.96 27.95 16.07
C GLY A 100 33.63 28.22 15.38
N GLY A 101 32.80 27.20 15.26
CA GLY A 101 31.53 27.19 14.57
C GLY A 101 30.45 27.77 15.45
N SER A 102 29.91 28.89 15.01
CA SER A 102 28.70 29.54 15.50
C SER A 102 27.66 28.54 16.07
N PRO A 103 27.05 28.81 17.25
CA PRO A 103 26.05 27.92 17.87
C PRO A 103 24.83 27.62 16.97
N TRP A 104 24.68 28.33 15.86
CA TRP A 104 23.68 28.07 14.83
C TRP A 104 23.99 26.85 13.93
N ALA A 105 25.24 26.38 13.90
CA ALA A 105 25.68 25.28 13.06
C ALA A 105 25.11 23.91 13.50
N THR A 106 24.77 23.74 14.79
CA THR A 106 24.13 22.52 15.31
C THR A 106 22.61 22.56 15.24
N VAL A 107 22.01 23.76 15.14
CA VAL A 107 20.54 23.92 15.05
C VAL A 107 20.05 23.56 13.65
N LEU A 108 20.79 23.94 12.61
CA LEU A 108 20.37 23.76 11.22
C LEU A 108 20.12 22.28 10.82
N PRO A 109 20.99 21.31 11.15
CA PRO A 109 20.78 19.91 10.80
C PRO A 109 19.58 19.30 11.53
N SER A 110 19.41 19.62 12.81
CA SER A 110 18.27 19.14 13.61
C SER A 110 16.95 19.69 13.08
N LEU A 111 16.94 20.96 12.65
CA LEU A 111 15.78 21.61 12.07
C LEU A 111 15.43 21.02 10.69
N LEU A 112 16.43 20.72 9.85
CA LEU A 112 16.24 20.00 8.59
C LEU A 112 15.66 18.60 8.82
N LEU A 113 16.13 17.86 9.83
CA LEU A 113 15.59 16.55 10.17
C LEU A 113 14.14 16.64 10.66
N ALA A 114 13.81 17.65 11.48
CA ALA A 114 12.45 17.90 11.94
C ALA A 114 11.52 18.26 10.78
N VAL A 115 11.95 19.11 9.84
CA VAL A 115 11.19 19.46 8.63
C VAL A 115 11.03 18.24 7.71
N ALA A 116 12.08 17.45 7.49
CA ALA A 116 12.02 16.23 6.68
C ALA A 116 11.05 15.21 7.28
N SER A 117 11.09 14.99 8.60
CA SER A 117 10.15 14.08 9.28
C SER A 117 8.71 14.59 9.26
N ALA A 118 8.48 15.90 9.46
CA ALA A 118 7.15 16.50 9.39
C ALA A 118 6.54 16.42 7.97
N THR A 119 7.35 16.69 6.94
CA THR A 119 6.93 16.58 5.53
C THR A 119 6.63 15.14 5.14
N LEU A 120 7.46 14.19 5.57
CA LEU A 120 7.23 12.76 5.36
C LEU A 120 5.94 12.31 6.07
N ALA A 121 5.75 12.71 7.33
CA ALA A 121 4.55 12.40 8.10
C ALA A 121 3.29 12.96 7.43
N ALA A 122 3.31 14.24 7.02
CA ALA A 122 2.19 14.87 6.31
C ALA A 122 1.88 14.16 4.98
N TRP A 123 2.91 13.71 4.26
CA TRP A 123 2.74 12.95 3.03
C TRP A 123 2.11 11.57 3.29
N PHE A 124 2.57 10.84 4.32
CA PHE A 124 1.97 9.56 4.72
C PHE A 124 0.54 9.72 5.22
N SER A 125 0.24 10.75 6.03
CA SER A 125 -1.12 11.05 6.48
C SER A 125 -2.05 11.36 5.31
N ARG A 126 -1.60 12.14 4.33
CA ARG A 126 -2.37 12.38 3.09
C ARG A 126 -2.60 11.08 2.31
N ARG A 127 -1.58 10.24 2.15
CA ARG A 127 -1.73 8.95 1.46
C ARG A 127 -2.71 8.03 2.18
N LEU A 128 -2.62 7.89 3.50
CA LEU A 128 -3.52 7.07 4.29
C LEU A 128 -4.97 7.59 4.24
N ALA A 129 -5.16 8.91 4.32
CA ALA A 129 -6.48 9.52 4.18
C ALA A 129 -7.09 9.26 2.79
N THR A 130 -6.30 9.38 1.72
CA THR A 130 -6.78 9.09 0.36
C THR A 130 -7.05 7.60 0.14
N ALA A 131 -6.27 6.69 0.73
CA ALA A 131 -6.51 5.25 0.64
C ALA A 131 -7.81 4.85 1.36
N GLY A 132 -8.08 5.44 2.54
CA GLY A 132 -9.34 5.24 3.25
C GLY A 132 -10.55 5.74 2.44
N ALA A 133 -10.46 6.95 1.88
CA ALA A 133 -11.50 7.52 1.04
C ALA A 133 -11.81 6.67 -0.20
N ARG A 134 -10.79 6.10 -0.85
CA ARG A 134 -10.95 5.21 -2.01
C ARG A 134 -11.69 3.92 -1.66
N ARG A 135 -11.32 3.26 -0.56
CA ARG A 135 -12.04 2.06 -0.08
C ARG A 135 -13.49 2.36 0.23
N ALA A 136 -13.75 3.45 0.98
CA ALA A 136 -15.10 3.87 1.29
C ALA A 136 -15.93 4.16 0.01
N GLN A 137 -15.32 4.77 -1.00
CA GLN A 137 -15.97 5.04 -2.29
C GLN A 137 -16.27 3.75 -3.08
N ALA A 138 -15.34 2.80 -3.09
CA ALA A 138 -15.55 1.49 -3.71
C ALA A 138 -16.65 0.68 -3.01
N ASP A 139 -16.64 0.63 -1.68
CA ASP A 139 -17.69 -0.03 -0.89
C ASP A 139 -19.05 0.63 -1.10
N ALA A 140 -19.09 1.96 -1.23
CA ALA A 140 -20.30 2.69 -1.53
C ALA A 140 -20.87 2.37 -2.92
N LEU A 141 -20.02 2.19 -3.94
CA LEU A 141 -20.46 1.72 -5.27
C LEU A 141 -21.03 0.30 -5.21
N ARG A 142 -20.34 -0.62 -4.52
CA ARG A 142 -20.80 -2.00 -4.33
C ARG A 142 -22.13 -2.05 -3.60
N ALA A 143 -22.29 -1.23 -2.56
CA ALA A 143 -23.54 -1.13 -1.81
C ALA A 143 -24.68 -0.63 -2.69
N ALA A 144 -24.50 0.47 -3.43
CA ALA A 144 -25.51 1.02 -4.31
C ALA A 144 -25.93 0.04 -5.43
N ALA A 145 -24.98 -0.71 -6.00
CA ALA A 145 -25.29 -1.73 -7.01
C ALA A 145 -26.16 -2.86 -6.43
N ARG A 146 -25.82 -3.37 -5.24
CA ARG A 146 -26.62 -4.39 -4.54
C ARG A 146 -28.02 -3.88 -4.19
N GLU A 147 -28.13 -2.66 -3.68
CA GLU A 147 -29.42 -2.05 -3.34
C GLU A 147 -30.29 -1.87 -4.59
N TYR A 148 -29.72 -1.46 -5.71
CA TYR A 148 -30.43 -1.39 -6.98
C TYR A 148 -30.93 -2.79 -7.43
N ARG A 149 -30.09 -3.82 -7.39
CA ARG A 149 -30.52 -5.20 -7.70
C ARG A 149 -31.66 -5.66 -6.79
N LEU A 150 -31.53 -5.43 -5.48
CA LEU A 150 -32.55 -5.81 -4.49
C LEU A 150 -33.88 -5.08 -4.73
N ALA A 151 -33.85 -3.83 -5.21
CA ALA A 151 -35.05 -3.09 -5.57
C ALA A 151 -35.71 -3.62 -6.86
N VAL A 152 -34.94 -4.15 -7.81
CA VAL A 152 -35.46 -4.67 -9.09
C VAL A 152 -36.03 -6.10 -8.97
N GLU A 153 -35.48 -6.95 -8.11
CA GLU A 153 -35.90 -8.37 -8.01
C GLU A 153 -37.39 -8.58 -7.70
N PRO A 154 -38.06 -7.80 -6.83
CA PRO A 154 -39.50 -7.96 -6.59
C PRO A 154 -40.34 -7.57 -7.82
N LEU A 155 -39.91 -6.60 -8.63
CA LEU A 155 -40.55 -6.31 -9.92
C LEU A 155 -40.43 -7.50 -10.87
N LEU A 156 -39.25 -8.11 -10.97
CA LEU A 156 -39.04 -9.29 -11.81
C LEU A 156 -39.93 -10.47 -11.38
N ARG A 157 -40.07 -10.69 -10.07
CA ARG A 157 -41.01 -11.69 -9.51
C ARG A 157 -42.47 -11.34 -9.83
N HIS A 158 -42.86 -10.07 -9.71
CA HIS A 158 -44.21 -9.60 -10.06
C HIS A 158 -44.57 -9.93 -11.52
N VAL A 159 -43.62 -9.71 -12.45
CA VAL A 159 -43.78 -10.03 -13.87
C VAL A 159 -43.81 -11.55 -14.12
N GLU A 160 -42.96 -12.31 -13.41
CA GLU A 160 -42.89 -13.77 -13.48
C GLU A 160 -44.21 -14.43 -13.04
N GLU A 161 -44.79 -13.95 -11.93
CA GLU A 161 -46.04 -14.45 -11.33
C GLU A 161 -47.32 -14.00 -12.07
N ALA A 162 -47.20 -13.13 -13.09
CA ALA A 162 -48.34 -12.58 -13.83
C ALA A 162 -49.33 -11.79 -12.95
N LEU A 163 -48.85 -11.20 -11.86
CA LEU A 163 -49.73 -10.53 -10.89
C LEU A 163 -50.47 -9.35 -11.56
N PRO A 164 -51.81 -9.30 -11.46
CA PRO A 164 -52.58 -8.20 -12.04
C PRO A 164 -52.32 -6.90 -11.26
N GLY A 165 -52.29 -5.77 -11.98
CA GLY A 165 -52.12 -4.43 -11.41
C GLY A 165 -50.74 -3.82 -11.64
N ARG A 166 -50.60 -2.55 -11.24
CA ARG A 166 -49.32 -1.81 -11.30
C ARG A 166 -48.42 -2.23 -10.14
N TYR A 167 -47.12 -2.32 -10.41
CA TYR A 167 -46.13 -2.56 -9.38
C TYR A 167 -45.99 -1.30 -8.51
N GLY A 168 -46.15 -1.41 -7.19
CA GLY A 168 -46.24 -0.26 -6.29
C GLY A 168 -44.91 0.40 -5.88
N GLN A 169 -43.76 -0.14 -6.31
CA GLN A 169 -42.43 0.31 -5.85
C GLN A 169 -41.54 0.83 -7.00
N GLU A 170 -42.13 1.25 -8.12
CA GLU A 170 -41.38 1.80 -9.27
C GLU A 170 -40.52 3.01 -8.90
N ASP A 171 -41.03 3.89 -8.02
CA ASP A 171 -40.30 5.07 -7.54
C ASP A 171 -39.01 4.71 -6.77
N GLU A 172 -39.02 3.62 -6.02
CA GLU A 172 -37.84 3.16 -5.27
C GLU A 172 -36.78 2.62 -6.24
N ILE A 173 -37.18 1.88 -7.28
CA ILE A 173 -36.27 1.43 -8.34
C ILE A 173 -35.60 2.65 -9.01
N HIS A 174 -36.38 3.66 -9.41
CA HIS A 174 -35.84 4.88 -10.01
C HIS A 174 -34.94 5.68 -9.07
N ARG A 175 -35.22 5.67 -7.77
CA ARG A 175 -34.37 6.31 -6.76
C ARG A 175 -33.02 5.62 -6.66
N ARG A 176 -33.00 4.29 -6.56
CA ARG A 176 -31.75 3.49 -6.47
C ARG A 176 -30.95 3.55 -7.76
N GLN A 177 -31.62 3.54 -8.91
CA GLN A 177 -31.00 3.74 -10.22
C GLN A 177 -30.26 5.08 -10.29
N ARG A 178 -30.91 6.18 -9.87
CA ARG A 178 -30.30 7.51 -9.83
C ARG A 178 -29.15 7.60 -8.83
N ASP A 179 -29.28 6.99 -7.65
CA ASP A 179 -28.19 6.95 -6.66
C ASP A 179 -26.95 6.26 -7.25
N LEU A 180 -27.10 5.07 -7.85
CA LEU A 180 -26.00 4.36 -8.50
C LEU A 180 -25.39 5.17 -9.65
N ALA A 181 -26.21 5.76 -10.51
CA ALA A 181 -25.74 6.61 -11.61
C ALA A 181 -24.95 7.83 -11.10
N SER A 182 -25.42 8.49 -10.04
CA SER A 182 -24.74 9.65 -9.44
C SER A 182 -23.36 9.29 -8.86
N ARG A 183 -23.23 8.12 -8.24
CA ARG A 183 -21.95 7.64 -7.71
C ARG A 183 -20.96 7.31 -8.83
N LEU A 184 -21.45 6.70 -9.92
CA LEU A 184 -20.63 6.42 -11.10
C LEU A 184 -20.15 7.72 -11.78
N ASP A 185 -21.00 8.75 -11.83
CA ASP A 185 -20.64 10.07 -12.36
C ASP A 185 -19.59 10.78 -11.48
N ALA A 186 -19.72 10.68 -10.16
CA ALA A 186 -18.70 11.19 -9.23
C ALA A 186 -17.33 10.51 -9.46
N VAL A 187 -17.31 9.20 -9.71
CA VAL A 187 -16.08 8.46 -10.07
C VAL A 187 -15.55 8.92 -11.43
N ALA A 188 -16.43 9.08 -12.44
CA ALA A 188 -16.04 9.56 -13.77
C ALA A 188 -15.43 10.98 -13.72
N THR A 189 -15.92 11.83 -12.83
CA THR A 189 -15.42 13.19 -12.62
C THR A 189 -14.05 13.19 -11.95
N ALA A 190 -13.86 12.34 -10.92
CA ALA A 190 -12.59 12.17 -10.24
C ALA A 190 -11.52 11.49 -11.13
N HIS A 191 -11.94 10.61 -12.04
CA HIS A 191 -11.08 9.81 -12.90
C HIS A 191 -11.40 10.04 -14.38
N ARG A 192 -11.12 11.24 -14.90
CA ARG A 192 -11.52 11.67 -16.27
C ARG A 192 -11.05 10.75 -17.41
N GLY A 193 -9.98 9.98 -17.22
CA GLY A 193 -9.48 9.01 -18.20
C GLY A 193 -10.22 7.66 -18.22
N TRP A 194 -11.11 7.41 -17.27
CA TRP A 194 -11.85 6.15 -17.17
C TRP A 194 -13.17 6.26 -17.91
N GLY A 195 -13.27 5.61 -19.08
CA GLY A 195 -14.50 5.61 -19.89
C GLY A 195 -15.63 4.75 -19.30
N LEU A 196 -15.31 3.68 -18.56
CA LEU A 196 -16.30 2.71 -18.09
C LEU A 196 -17.33 3.31 -17.12
N PRO A 197 -16.97 4.05 -16.05
CA PRO A 197 -17.96 4.63 -15.14
C PRO A 197 -18.92 5.60 -15.84
N ARG A 198 -18.41 6.40 -16.79
CA ARG A 198 -19.25 7.30 -17.59
C ARG A 198 -20.24 6.53 -18.44
N ARG A 199 -19.80 5.48 -19.17
CA ARG A 199 -20.70 4.64 -19.98
C ARG A 199 -21.79 3.98 -19.14
N LEU A 200 -21.42 3.41 -17.98
CA LEU A 200 -22.37 2.82 -17.05
C LEU A 200 -23.38 3.85 -16.52
N GLY A 201 -22.91 5.02 -16.10
CA GLY A 201 -23.77 6.11 -15.65
C GLY A 201 -24.74 6.59 -16.73
N THR A 202 -24.26 6.77 -17.97
CA THR A 202 -25.13 7.13 -19.11
C THR A 202 -26.11 6.03 -19.49
N ALA A 203 -25.70 4.76 -19.39
CA ALA A 203 -26.59 3.64 -19.65
C ALA A 203 -27.71 3.61 -18.59
N LEU A 204 -27.38 3.76 -17.31
CA LEU A 204 -28.36 3.86 -16.23
C LEU A 204 -29.25 5.11 -16.34
N ALA A 205 -28.74 6.24 -16.81
CA ALA A 205 -29.49 7.49 -16.90
C ALA A 205 -30.36 7.61 -18.18
N GLY A 206 -29.87 7.09 -19.30
CA GLY A 206 -30.46 7.36 -20.61
C GLY A 206 -31.12 6.18 -21.30
N GLN A 207 -30.68 4.94 -21.05
CA GLN A 207 -30.91 3.91 -22.07
C GLN A 207 -30.65 2.45 -21.72
N LEU A 208 -30.62 2.05 -20.45
CA LEU A 208 -31.10 0.72 -20.19
C LEU A 208 -32.60 0.77 -20.53
N PRO A 209 -33.13 -0.10 -21.40
CA PRO A 209 -34.53 -0.49 -21.27
C PRO A 209 -34.66 -1.02 -19.85
N GLY A 210 -34.96 -0.09 -18.93
CA GLY A 210 -35.14 -0.42 -17.54
C GLY A 210 -36.19 -1.52 -17.50
N PRO A 211 -36.19 -2.36 -16.47
CA PRO A 211 -37.17 -3.43 -16.34
C PRO A 211 -38.63 -2.91 -16.42
N LEU A 212 -38.86 -1.60 -16.43
CA LEU A 212 -40.14 -0.92 -16.56
C LEU A 212 -40.56 -0.55 -18.00
N HIS A 213 -39.64 -0.33 -18.94
CA HIS A 213 -40.01 0.18 -20.27
C HIS A 213 -40.50 -0.91 -21.25
N ASP A 214 -39.92 -2.10 -21.15
CA ASP A 214 -40.23 -3.23 -22.04
C ASP A 214 -40.92 -4.39 -21.31
N ILE A 215 -41.67 -4.10 -20.23
CA ILE A 215 -42.46 -5.15 -19.57
C ILE A 215 -43.42 -5.71 -20.62
N PRO A 216 -43.40 -7.03 -20.92
CA PRO A 216 -44.35 -7.64 -21.83
C PRO A 216 -45.78 -7.34 -21.34
N ARG A 217 -46.49 -6.44 -22.03
CA ARG A 217 -47.87 -6.07 -21.67
C ARG A 217 -48.84 -7.10 -22.26
N GLY A 218 -49.85 -7.48 -21.49
CA GLY A 218 -50.98 -8.29 -21.98
C GLY A 218 -50.77 -9.79 -21.94
N SER A 219 -51.50 -10.53 -22.79
CA SER A 219 -51.55 -11.99 -22.86
C SER A 219 -50.28 -12.62 -23.47
N ALA A 220 -49.14 -11.94 -23.40
CA ALA A 220 -47.85 -12.51 -23.79
C ALA A 220 -47.69 -13.85 -23.05
N GLY A 221 -47.45 -14.90 -23.84
CA GLY A 221 -47.34 -16.26 -23.33
C GLY A 221 -46.32 -16.36 -22.19
N SER A 222 -46.53 -17.28 -21.26
CA SER A 222 -45.63 -17.50 -20.11
C SER A 222 -44.15 -17.69 -20.52
N THR A 223 -43.91 -18.25 -21.71
CA THR A 223 -42.57 -18.42 -22.30
C THR A 223 -41.87 -17.08 -22.60
N ASP A 224 -42.60 -16.07 -23.06
CA ASP A 224 -42.01 -14.77 -23.41
C ASP A 224 -41.64 -13.98 -22.14
N ARG A 225 -42.51 -14.01 -21.12
CA ARG A 225 -42.27 -13.39 -19.81
C ARG A 225 -41.07 -14.00 -19.09
N SER A 226 -40.99 -15.33 -19.01
CA SER A 226 -39.84 -16.02 -18.39
C SER A 226 -38.52 -15.77 -19.14
N GLY A 227 -38.57 -15.69 -20.48
CA GLY A 227 -37.42 -15.30 -21.30
C GLY A 227 -36.96 -13.87 -21.01
N TRP A 228 -37.90 -12.93 -20.89
CA TRP A 228 -37.61 -11.53 -20.54
C TRP A 228 -37.01 -11.39 -19.14
N VAL A 229 -37.60 -12.04 -18.12
CA VAL A 229 -37.09 -12.01 -16.73
C VAL A 229 -35.66 -12.55 -16.68
N ARG A 230 -35.37 -13.64 -17.39
CA ARG A 230 -34.02 -14.21 -17.47
C ARG A 230 -33.02 -13.23 -18.06
N ARG A 231 -33.36 -12.56 -19.17
CA ARG A 231 -32.50 -11.52 -19.78
C ARG A 231 -32.22 -10.39 -18.80
N GLN A 232 -33.23 -9.90 -18.08
CA GLN A 232 -33.06 -8.84 -17.09
C GLN A 232 -32.14 -9.26 -15.93
N ARG A 233 -32.28 -10.49 -15.40
CA ARG A 233 -31.36 -11.03 -14.39
C ARG A 233 -29.91 -11.11 -14.91
N THR A 234 -29.72 -11.50 -16.17
CA THR A 234 -28.40 -11.51 -16.82
C THR A 234 -27.80 -10.11 -16.92
N GLU A 235 -28.57 -9.12 -17.37
CA GLU A 235 -28.12 -7.73 -17.46
C GLU A 235 -27.79 -7.13 -16.09
N LEU A 236 -28.58 -7.40 -15.04
CA LEU A 236 -28.26 -6.99 -13.67
C LEU A 236 -26.96 -7.61 -13.17
N THR A 237 -26.74 -8.90 -13.43
CA THR A 237 -25.49 -9.59 -13.06
C THR A 237 -24.29 -8.98 -13.79
N ARG A 238 -24.44 -8.66 -15.07
CA ARG A 238 -23.42 -7.98 -15.87
C ARG A 238 -23.11 -6.59 -15.32
N LEU A 239 -24.15 -5.80 -15.01
CA LEU A 239 -24.01 -4.48 -14.40
C LEU A 239 -23.24 -4.55 -13.07
N GLU A 240 -23.59 -5.50 -12.19
CA GLU A 240 -22.87 -5.69 -10.92
C GLU A 240 -21.39 -6.02 -11.15
N ALA A 241 -21.06 -6.89 -12.10
CA ALA A 241 -19.68 -7.22 -12.44
C ALA A 241 -18.90 -6.02 -12.99
N GLU A 242 -19.52 -5.21 -13.86
CA GLU A 242 -18.91 -4.00 -14.40
C GLU A 242 -18.73 -2.92 -13.30
N VAL A 243 -19.66 -2.79 -12.35
CA VAL A 243 -19.50 -1.90 -11.18
C VAL A 243 -18.41 -2.41 -10.24
N GLU A 244 -18.30 -3.72 -10.00
CA GLU A 244 -17.21 -4.30 -9.21
C GLU A 244 -15.84 -4.02 -9.84
N GLN A 245 -15.74 -4.11 -11.17
CA GLN A 245 -14.52 -3.72 -11.89
C GLN A 245 -14.15 -2.25 -11.64
N VAL A 246 -15.13 -1.34 -11.65
CA VAL A 246 -14.90 0.08 -11.30
C VAL A 246 -14.48 0.22 -9.84
N ALA A 247 -15.17 -0.44 -8.90
CA ALA A 247 -14.85 -0.38 -7.47
C ALA A 247 -13.43 -0.87 -7.19
N HIS A 248 -13.02 -1.99 -7.80
CA HIS A 248 -11.66 -2.51 -7.68
C HIS A 248 -10.61 -1.56 -8.24
N ALA A 249 -10.90 -0.91 -9.38
CA ALA A 249 -10.01 0.10 -9.96
C ALA A 249 -9.85 1.31 -9.02
N VAL A 250 -10.94 1.77 -8.37
CA VAL A 250 -10.91 2.87 -7.38
C VAL A 250 -10.01 2.53 -6.19
N GLU A 251 -10.06 1.29 -5.69
CA GLU A 251 -9.22 0.84 -4.57
C GLU A 251 -7.72 0.77 -4.95
N SER A 252 -7.41 0.37 -6.18
CA SER A 252 -6.06 0.07 -6.64
C SER A 252 -5.62 0.88 -7.88
N PRO A 253 -5.53 2.23 -7.80
CA PRO A 253 -5.34 3.09 -8.97
C PRO A 253 -3.95 3.03 -9.64
N GLY A 254 -3.11 2.05 -9.31
CA GLY A 254 -1.82 1.78 -9.98
C GLY A 254 -1.84 0.56 -10.90
N VAL A 255 -2.86 -0.30 -10.79
CA VAL A 255 -3.03 -1.49 -11.63
C VAL A 255 -4.12 -1.16 -12.63
N VAL A 256 -3.82 -0.30 -13.62
CA VAL A 256 -4.83 0.08 -14.61
C VAL A 256 -5.17 -1.16 -15.46
N PRO A 257 -6.38 -1.75 -15.35
CA PRO A 257 -6.84 -2.76 -16.28
C PRO A 257 -7.39 -1.99 -17.48
N GLY A 258 -6.50 -1.53 -18.35
CA GLY A 258 -6.89 -0.57 -19.39
C GLY A 258 -5.85 -0.26 -20.46
N ARG A 259 -4.61 -0.76 -20.32
CA ARG A 259 -3.84 -1.07 -21.52
C ARG A 259 -4.44 -2.35 -22.09
N VAL A 260 -5.48 -2.21 -22.90
CA VAL A 260 -5.87 -3.28 -23.82
C VAL A 260 -4.61 -3.56 -24.64
N PRO A 261 -4.03 -4.78 -24.65
CA PRO A 261 -2.92 -5.08 -25.55
C PRO A 261 -3.39 -4.75 -26.96
N ALA A 262 -2.59 -4.01 -27.72
CA ALA A 262 -2.91 -3.51 -29.06
C ALA A 262 -3.05 -4.62 -30.13
N ALA A 263 -3.28 -5.87 -29.72
CA ALA A 263 -3.29 -7.06 -30.56
C ALA A 263 -4.66 -7.76 -30.52
N VAL A 264 -5.73 -7.02 -30.83
CA VAL A 264 -6.97 -7.59 -31.39
C VAL A 264 -7.54 -6.53 -32.35
N ARG A 265 -7.16 -6.65 -33.62
CA ARG A 265 -7.90 -6.11 -34.77
C ARG A 265 -8.32 -7.30 -35.61
#